data_AF-A0A520IA56-F1
#
_entry.id   AF-A0A520IA56-F1
#
_cell.length_a   1.000
_cell.length_b   1.000
_cell.length_c   1.000
_cell.angle_alpha   90.00
_cell.angle_beta   90.00
_cell.angle_gamma   90.00
#
_symmetry.space_group_name_H-M   'P 1'
#
loop_
_entity.id
_entity.type
_entity.pdbx_description
1 polymer ?
#
loop_
_entity_poly.entity_id
_entity_poly.type
_entity_poly.pdbx_seq_one_letter_code
_entity_poly.pdbx_strand_id
1 'polypeptide(L)'
;MNETLDIAITKADQSRLTVTDFSQLPFGKVFSDHMFLADYDNGEWTNLRVIPYGPIPMSPAISALHYGQAIFEGMKAYRQTGGKISVFRPEKNWERFNKSAYRMSMPSIPQDIFMQGIAALLDIDEKWIPSQEGYSLYIRPVMYATDPYLGVRASDSYTFALLTTPTGPYYSKALRVKIETEYTRADDGGVGYAKTAGNYARSLYPFAEAMKDGFDQLIWTDAATHEFIEEAGTANLIFVLDGKLVTPSVRSTVLDGVTRDTIIKLAKDAGIEVEERRVSVKEVIDGIEDGKLTDAFAAGTAATVTPIGEIGYEGKSLVANQQANLVVVMTEKATMLENTVVTALGIKREERSLGYSVSEVDGDGLKRAREVNVINSLAGKVPGLVISSGAGGAAGSSRVIIRGNTSVSGNNQPLYVVDGIPIDNSNYGGTGGGQYASGVDMGDAISAINPDDIDKISVLKGASAAALYGSRAGNGVILITTKKGSKNKELGIEFNSTSSIEQQLTSYDGYQSLYGQGIKQQVNTLQIQDYNTLNKSFGARIDPSLMVITGTGARVPYAYVKNNIDGFFKTGATFTNTLSFANSTENSSFRFSASNLNNKDIIPESGINRNSFTFSGSSKFGPKVTLEARA
;
A
#
# COMPACT_ATOMS: atom_id res chain seq x y z
N MET A 1 7.39 1.68 -1.59
CA MET A 1 6.46 2.33 -0.65
C MET A 1 6.06 3.66 -1.29
N ASN A 2 4.84 3.99 -1.70
CA ASN A 2 3.51 3.37 -1.54
C ASN A 2 2.62 3.88 -2.72
N GLU A 3 1.98 3.00 -3.49
CA GLU A 3 0.84 3.41 -4.31
C GLU A 3 -0.26 3.95 -3.37
N THR A 4 -0.88 5.08 -3.72
CA THR A 4 -2.03 5.58 -2.95
C THR A 4 -3.21 4.65 -3.21
N LEU A 5 -3.77 4.10 -2.13
CA LEU A 5 -4.91 3.21 -2.23
C LEU A 5 -6.17 4.02 -2.58
N ASP A 6 -6.97 3.51 -3.52
CA ASP A 6 -8.29 4.05 -3.81
C ASP A 6 -9.24 3.66 -2.67
N ILE A 7 -9.45 4.59 -1.73
CA ILE A 7 -10.34 4.42 -0.59
C ILE A 7 -11.61 5.24 -0.87
N ALA A 8 -12.75 4.57 -1.05
CA ALA A 8 -14.02 5.24 -1.26
C ALA A 8 -14.45 5.99 0.01
N ILE A 9 -14.83 7.27 -0.09
CA ILE A 9 -15.22 8.08 1.07
C ILE A 9 -16.69 8.50 0.96
N THR A 10 -17.48 8.10 1.96
CA THR A 10 -18.87 8.55 2.16
C THR A 10 -18.95 9.35 3.45
N LYS A 11 -19.30 10.62 3.36
CA LYS A 11 -19.40 11.52 4.52
C LYS A 11 -20.72 11.29 5.27
N ALA A 12 -20.70 11.47 6.59
CA ALA A 12 -21.90 11.50 7.42
C ALA A 12 -22.75 12.73 7.08
N ASP A 13 -24.06 12.55 6.96
CA ASP A 13 -25.01 13.64 6.66
C ASP A 13 -25.05 14.69 7.78
N GLN A 14 -24.89 14.25 9.04
CA GLN A 14 -24.86 15.09 10.22
C GLN A 14 -23.70 14.67 11.14
N SER A 15 -22.82 15.63 11.44
CA SER A 15 -21.74 15.42 12.39
C SER A 15 -22.25 15.48 13.84
N ARG A 16 -21.76 14.58 14.69
CA ARG A 16 -22.03 14.57 16.13
C ARG A 16 -21.10 15.48 16.93
N LEU A 17 -20.18 16.20 16.29
CA LEU A 17 -19.24 17.10 16.96
C LEU A 17 -19.95 18.16 17.81
N THR A 18 -21.02 18.76 17.29
CA THR A 18 -21.72 19.87 17.96
C THR A 18 -22.53 19.45 19.18
N VAL A 19 -22.85 18.16 19.31
CA VAL A 19 -23.61 17.59 20.43
C VAL A 19 -22.73 16.79 21.40
N THR A 20 -21.43 16.68 21.11
CA THR A 20 -20.47 15.96 21.96
C THR A 20 -19.85 16.91 22.98
N ASP A 21 -19.94 16.56 24.26
CA ASP A 21 -19.23 17.27 25.32
C ASP A 21 -17.77 16.78 25.42
N PHE A 22 -16.85 17.59 24.91
CA PHE A 22 -15.41 17.29 24.95
C PHE A 22 -14.78 17.50 26.33
N SER A 23 -15.50 18.04 27.32
CA SER A 23 -15.01 18.15 28.70
C SER A 23 -15.12 16.82 29.46
N GLN A 24 -16.06 15.96 29.08
CA GLN A 24 -16.27 14.63 29.67
C GLN A 24 -16.22 13.54 28.61
N LEU A 25 -15.02 12.96 28.44
CA LEU A 25 -14.75 11.93 27.43
C LEU A 25 -14.46 10.57 28.07
N PRO A 26 -15.50 9.83 28.51
CA PRO A 26 -15.32 8.47 29.03
C PRO A 26 -14.82 7.53 27.92
N PHE A 27 -13.85 6.70 28.26
CA PHE A 27 -13.20 5.80 27.32
C PHE A 27 -14.20 4.86 26.63
N GLY A 28 -14.21 4.85 25.28
CA GLY A 28 -14.95 3.88 24.47
C GLY A 28 -16.47 4.06 24.45
N LYS A 29 -17.00 5.22 24.88
CA LYS A 29 -18.44 5.52 24.87
C LYS A 29 -18.87 6.45 23.73
N VAL A 30 -17.99 7.36 23.34
CA VAL A 30 -18.21 8.32 22.26
C VAL A 30 -17.41 7.86 21.04
N PHE A 31 -18.02 7.85 19.85
CA PHE A 31 -17.36 7.49 18.60
C PHE A 31 -17.39 8.66 17.62
N SER A 32 -16.34 8.81 16.82
CA SER A 32 -16.28 9.82 15.76
C SER A 32 -17.28 9.54 14.64
N ASP A 33 -17.44 10.47 13.69
CA ASP A 33 -18.51 10.41 12.70
C ASP A 33 -18.34 9.30 11.66
N HIS A 34 -17.12 8.82 11.45
CA HIS A 34 -16.81 7.83 10.42
C HIS A 34 -16.09 6.60 10.98
N MET A 35 -16.01 5.56 10.15
CA MET A 35 -15.19 4.38 10.35
C MET A 35 -14.61 3.93 9.01
N PHE A 36 -13.43 3.31 9.04
CA PHE A 36 -12.85 2.67 7.85
C PHE A 36 -13.19 1.19 7.85
N LEU A 37 -13.46 0.61 6.68
CA LEU A 37 -13.67 -0.81 6.45
C LEU A 37 -12.84 -1.30 5.25
N ALA A 38 -12.32 -2.52 5.34
CA ALA A 38 -11.78 -3.29 4.23
C ALA A 38 -12.26 -4.74 4.37
N ASP A 39 -12.66 -5.35 3.27
CA ASP A 39 -13.17 -6.72 3.27
C ASP A 39 -12.11 -7.66 2.69
N TYR A 40 -12.01 -8.85 3.25
CA TYR A 40 -11.18 -9.93 2.73
C TYR A 40 -12.09 -11.02 2.19
N ASP A 41 -11.95 -11.31 0.90
CA ASP A 41 -12.69 -12.36 0.21
C ASP A 41 -11.84 -12.92 -0.94
N ASN A 42 -12.00 -14.20 -1.26
CA ASN A 42 -11.28 -14.90 -2.33
C ASN A 42 -9.74 -14.72 -2.30
N GLY A 43 -9.16 -14.57 -1.11
CA GLY A 43 -7.70 -14.44 -0.94
C GLY A 43 -7.15 -13.00 -1.00
N GLU A 44 -8.01 -12.00 -1.20
CA GLU A 44 -7.59 -10.61 -1.42
C GLU A 44 -8.32 -9.62 -0.51
N TRP A 45 -7.64 -8.52 -0.17
CA TRP A 45 -8.27 -7.37 0.49
C TRP A 45 -8.87 -6.42 -0.55
N THR A 46 -10.16 -6.16 -0.44
CA THR A 46 -10.94 -5.37 -1.38
C THR A 46 -11.89 -4.41 -0.64
N ASN A 47 -12.65 -3.61 -1.39
CA ASN A 47 -13.71 -2.74 -0.87
C ASN A 47 -13.26 -1.78 0.25
N LEU A 48 -12.11 -1.14 0.06
CA LEU A 48 -11.55 -0.17 1.02
C LEU A 48 -12.42 1.09 1.04
N ARG A 49 -12.96 1.44 2.21
CA ARG A 49 -13.93 2.54 2.32
C ARG A 49 -13.92 3.20 3.69
N VAL A 50 -14.13 4.52 3.70
CA VAL A 50 -14.51 5.29 4.88
C VAL A 50 -15.99 5.61 4.76
N ILE A 51 -16.79 5.18 5.74
CA ILE A 51 -18.24 5.36 5.76
C ILE A 51 -18.70 5.95 7.10
N PRO A 52 -19.92 6.49 7.20
CA PRO A 52 -20.46 6.95 8.48
C PRO A 52 -20.44 5.83 9.52
N TYR A 53 -20.01 6.14 10.74
CA TYR A 53 -20.00 5.19 11.84
C TYR A 53 -21.44 4.77 12.20
N GLY A 54 -21.68 3.47 12.20
CA GLY A 54 -22.99 2.90 12.44
C GLY A 54 -22.97 1.37 12.55
N PRO A 55 -24.14 0.75 12.77
CA PRO A 55 -24.26 -0.70 12.86
C PRO A 55 -23.84 -1.38 11.55
N ILE A 56 -23.13 -2.51 11.66
CA ILE A 56 -22.75 -3.36 10.53
C ILE A 56 -23.69 -4.57 10.51
N PRO A 57 -24.51 -4.76 9.46
CA PRO A 57 -25.32 -5.96 9.30
C PRO A 57 -24.42 -7.20 9.22
N MET A 58 -24.72 -8.23 10.01
CA MET A 58 -23.95 -9.47 10.02
C MET A 58 -24.86 -10.68 10.20
N SER A 59 -24.44 -11.83 9.66
CA SER A 59 -25.11 -13.09 9.93
C SER A 59 -24.92 -13.48 11.40
N PRO A 60 -25.95 -13.99 12.09
CA PRO A 60 -25.79 -14.54 13.44
C PRO A 60 -24.95 -15.84 13.45
N ALA A 61 -24.65 -16.41 12.29
CA ALA A 61 -23.90 -17.67 12.14
C ALA A 61 -22.39 -17.49 11.90
N ILE A 62 -21.83 -16.29 12.11
CA ILE A 62 -20.40 -16.02 11.87
C ILE A 62 -19.51 -16.60 12.98
N SER A 63 -18.35 -17.14 12.60
CA SER A 63 -17.37 -17.71 13.55
C SER A 63 -16.95 -16.72 14.66
N ALA A 64 -16.94 -15.41 14.40
CA ALA A 64 -16.61 -14.40 15.40
C ALA A 64 -17.54 -14.43 16.63
N LEU A 65 -18.84 -14.74 16.45
CA LEU A 65 -19.82 -14.79 17.54
C LEU A 65 -19.82 -16.12 18.30
N HIS A 66 -19.45 -17.22 17.65
CA HIS A 66 -19.55 -18.58 18.21
C HIS A 66 -18.21 -19.12 18.71
N TYR A 67 -17.12 -18.81 18.00
CA TYR A 67 -15.78 -19.38 18.22
C TYR A 67 -14.71 -18.32 18.49
N GLY A 68 -15.11 -17.04 18.58
CA GLY A 68 -14.22 -15.95 18.96
C GLY A 68 -13.09 -15.68 17.98
N GLN A 69 -13.26 -16.01 16.69
CA GLN A 69 -12.29 -15.70 15.63
C GLN A 69 -12.30 -14.20 15.30
N ALA A 70 -11.80 -13.41 16.24
CA ALA A 70 -11.70 -11.96 16.18
C ALA A 70 -10.47 -11.45 16.94
N ILE A 71 -9.83 -10.43 16.38
CA ILE A 71 -8.65 -9.76 16.92
C ILE A 71 -8.83 -8.25 16.89
N PHE A 72 -8.04 -7.53 17.69
CA PHE A 72 -8.10 -6.08 17.71
C PHE A 72 -6.76 -5.44 18.06
N GLU A 73 -6.68 -4.13 17.87
CA GLU A 73 -5.60 -3.29 18.35
C GLU A 73 -6.10 -2.04 19.10
N GLY A 74 -5.18 -1.26 19.64
CA GLY A 74 -5.37 -0.02 20.34
C GLY A 74 -4.14 0.86 20.22
N MET A 75 -4.29 1.99 19.56
CA MET A 75 -3.30 3.06 19.48
C MET A 75 -3.97 4.43 19.66
N LYS A 76 -3.17 5.50 19.69
CA LYS A 76 -3.68 6.86 19.91
C LYS A 76 -3.11 7.82 18.87
N ALA A 77 -3.97 8.69 18.37
CA ALA A 77 -3.62 9.91 17.66
C ALA A 77 -3.65 11.09 18.63
N TYR A 78 -2.67 11.98 18.47
CA TYR A 78 -2.48 13.18 19.28
C TYR A 78 -2.41 14.38 18.36
N ARG A 79 -3.02 15.48 18.80
CA ARG A 79 -2.78 16.79 18.19
C ARG A 79 -1.56 17.42 18.83
N GLN A 80 -0.54 17.66 18.02
CA GLN A 80 0.72 18.27 18.43
C GLN A 80 0.62 19.79 18.43
N THR A 81 1.60 20.43 19.07
CA THR A 81 1.80 21.89 18.99
C THR A 81 1.96 22.30 17.53
N GLY A 82 1.19 23.28 17.06
CA GLY A 82 1.15 23.68 15.65
C GLY A 82 0.09 22.95 14.81
N GLY A 83 -0.76 22.12 15.43
CA GLY A 83 -1.97 21.55 14.83
C GLY A 83 -1.77 20.23 14.09
N LYS A 84 -0.53 19.78 13.90
CA LYS A 84 -0.21 18.49 13.26
C LYS A 84 -0.80 17.32 14.05
N ILE A 85 -1.20 16.28 13.33
CA ILE A 85 -1.71 15.03 13.91
C ILE A 85 -0.60 13.99 13.84
N SER A 86 -0.35 13.29 14.94
CA SER A 86 0.62 12.20 14.99
C SER A 86 0.00 10.95 15.59
N VAL A 87 0.33 9.78 15.05
CA VAL A 87 -0.01 8.48 15.63
C VAL A 87 1.25 7.88 16.26
N PHE A 88 1.15 7.40 17.50
CA PHE A 88 2.32 6.89 18.21
C PHE A 88 2.67 5.46 17.79
N ARG A 89 3.80 5.30 17.07
CA ARG A 89 4.39 4.01 16.64
C ARG A 89 3.41 3.02 15.98
N PRO A 90 2.57 3.45 15.02
CA PRO A 90 1.55 2.60 14.40
C PRO A 90 2.12 1.33 13.74
N GLU A 91 3.39 1.33 13.34
CA GLU A 91 4.08 0.20 12.72
C GLU A 91 4.18 -0.98 13.70
N LYS A 92 4.46 -0.70 14.98
CA LYS A 92 4.49 -1.74 16.02
C LYS A 92 3.11 -2.31 16.29
N ASN A 93 2.08 -1.49 16.19
CA ASN A 93 0.70 -1.96 16.30
C ASN A 93 0.32 -2.84 15.10
N TRP A 94 0.71 -2.44 13.88
CA TRP A 94 0.50 -3.25 12.67
C TRP A 94 1.22 -4.61 12.75
N GLU A 95 2.50 -4.64 13.13
CA GLU A 95 3.26 -5.87 13.34
C GLU A 95 2.54 -6.82 14.31
N ARG A 96 2.07 -6.29 15.45
CA ARG A 96 1.38 -7.06 16.48
C ARG A 96 -0.03 -7.50 16.06
N PHE A 97 -0.72 -6.68 15.27
CA PHE A 97 -2.02 -7.01 14.71
C PHE A 97 -1.89 -8.22 13.77
N ASN A 98 -0.89 -8.23 12.87
CA ASN A 98 -0.62 -9.37 11.99
C ASN A 98 -0.11 -10.60 12.74
N LYS A 99 0.67 -10.43 13.82
CA LYS A 99 1.03 -11.55 14.71
C LYS A 99 -0.22 -12.20 15.33
N SER A 100 -1.23 -11.40 15.67
CA SER A 100 -2.50 -11.89 16.19
C SER A 100 -3.32 -12.58 15.10
N ALA A 101 -3.33 -12.02 13.88
CA ALA A 101 -4.00 -12.62 12.73
C ALA A 101 -3.44 -14.01 12.41
N TYR A 102 -2.11 -14.13 12.33
CA TYR A 102 -1.43 -15.41 12.13
C TYR A 102 -1.83 -16.44 13.20
N ARG A 103 -1.81 -16.07 14.48
CA ARG A 103 -2.17 -16.99 15.58
C ARG A 103 -3.62 -17.46 15.54
N MET A 104 -4.52 -16.65 14.99
CA MET A 104 -5.96 -16.92 14.89
C MET A 104 -6.36 -17.49 13.52
N SER A 105 -5.39 -17.88 12.68
CA SER A 105 -5.61 -18.35 11.31
C SER A 105 -6.44 -17.38 10.48
N MET A 106 -6.10 -16.09 10.57
CA MET A 106 -6.72 -14.98 9.85
C MET A 106 -5.72 -14.38 8.85
N PRO A 107 -6.18 -13.75 7.75
CA PRO A 107 -5.30 -13.11 6.78
C PRO A 107 -4.52 -11.95 7.40
N SER A 108 -3.27 -11.77 6.95
CA SER A 108 -2.50 -10.58 7.31
C SER A 108 -3.06 -9.35 6.58
N ILE A 109 -3.18 -8.23 7.29
CA ILE A 109 -3.51 -6.93 6.68
C ILE A 109 -2.22 -6.30 6.11
N PRO A 110 -2.20 -5.91 4.82
CA PRO A 110 -1.07 -5.19 4.24
C PRO A 110 -0.81 -3.88 5.00
N GLN A 111 0.48 -3.52 5.14
CA GLN A 111 0.87 -2.30 5.85
C GLN A 111 0.22 -1.05 5.24
N ASP A 112 0.13 -0.99 3.91
CA ASP A 112 -0.46 0.15 3.20
C ASP A 112 -1.94 0.32 3.53
N ILE A 113 -2.72 -0.76 3.58
CA ILE A 113 -4.14 -0.71 3.95
C ILE A 113 -4.30 -0.25 5.40
N PHE A 114 -3.46 -0.76 6.30
CA PHE A 114 -3.50 -0.36 7.71
C PHE A 114 -3.15 1.12 7.90
N MET A 115 -2.05 1.59 7.29
CA MET A 115 -1.55 2.95 7.46
C MET A 115 -2.40 3.98 6.73
N GLN A 116 -2.72 3.74 5.46
CA GLN A 116 -3.52 4.68 4.66
C GLN A 116 -4.99 4.67 5.11
N GLY A 117 -5.52 3.55 5.61
CA GLY A 117 -6.83 3.50 6.24
C GLY A 117 -6.91 4.35 7.52
N ILE A 118 -5.88 4.31 8.37
CA ILE A 118 -5.76 5.19 9.54
C ILE A 118 -5.68 6.66 9.09
N ALA A 119 -4.81 6.97 8.13
CA ALA A 119 -4.66 8.33 7.63
C ALA A 119 -5.99 8.88 7.09
N ALA A 120 -6.64 8.16 6.17
CA ALA A 120 -7.91 8.56 5.57
C ALA A 120 -9.02 8.79 6.62
N LEU A 121 -9.10 7.92 7.64
CA LEU A 121 -10.06 8.09 8.73
C LEU A 121 -9.74 9.32 9.60
N LEU A 122 -8.47 9.51 9.98
CA LEU A 122 -8.06 10.67 10.79
C LEU A 122 -8.20 11.98 10.03
N ASP A 123 -8.03 11.99 8.71
CA ASP A 123 -8.18 13.18 7.88
C ASP A 123 -9.65 13.66 7.82
N ILE A 124 -10.60 12.73 7.66
CA ILE A 124 -12.03 13.10 7.63
C ILE A 124 -12.54 13.48 9.02
N ASP A 125 -12.04 12.81 10.06
CA ASP A 125 -12.45 13.01 11.46
C ASP A 125 -11.45 13.86 12.25
N GLU A 126 -10.63 14.69 11.59
CA GLU A 126 -9.58 15.47 12.26
C GLU A 126 -10.13 16.27 13.46
N LYS A 127 -11.32 16.86 13.32
CA LYS A 127 -11.96 17.68 14.35
C LYS A 127 -12.35 16.90 15.60
N TRP A 128 -12.43 15.57 15.51
CA TRP A 128 -12.66 14.69 16.67
C TRP A 128 -11.43 14.50 17.53
N ILE A 129 -10.23 14.88 17.05
CA ILE A 129 -8.99 14.77 17.81
C ILE A 129 -8.90 15.91 18.82
N PRO A 130 -9.00 15.63 20.14
CA PRO A 130 -8.97 16.67 21.15
C PRO A 130 -7.63 17.41 21.14
N SER A 131 -7.69 18.71 21.47
CA SER A 131 -6.49 19.56 21.57
C SER A 131 -6.02 19.76 23.01
N GLN A 132 -6.78 19.25 23.98
CA GLN A 132 -6.49 19.39 25.42
C GLN A 132 -5.32 18.50 25.82
N GLU A 133 -4.48 18.99 26.74
CA GLU A 133 -3.36 18.21 27.26
C GLU A 133 -3.85 16.95 27.99
N GLY A 134 -3.20 15.82 27.75
CA GLY A 134 -3.60 14.52 28.31
C GLY A 134 -4.78 13.84 27.60
N TYR A 135 -5.38 14.49 26.59
CA TYR A 135 -6.45 13.92 25.77
C TYR A 135 -5.89 13.36 24.46
N SER A 136 -6.63 12.43 23.85
CA SER A 136 -6.25 11.78 22.60
C SER A 136 -7.46 11.28 21.83
N LEU A 137 -7.27 10.94 20.54
CA LEU A 137 -8.21 10.11 19.81
C LEU A 137 -7.69 8.67 19.80
N TYR A 138 -8.39 7.76 20.47
CA TYR A 138 -8.04 6.35 20.47
C TYR A 138 -8.53 5.69 19.18
N ILE A 139 -7.65 4.96 18.53
CA ILE A 139 -7.90 4.22 17.28
C ILE A 139 -7.98 2.73 17.62
N ARG A 140 -9.08 2.10 17.22
CA ARG A 140 -9.41 0.69 17.43
C ARG A 140 -9.47 -0.03 16.08
N PRO A 141 -8.35 -0.59 15.61
CA PRO A 141 -8.39 -1.62 14.59
C PRO A 141 -9.07 -2.88 15.13
N VAL A 142 -9.92 -3.50 14.34
CA VAL A 142 -10.57 -4.78 14.63
C VAL A 142 -10.63 -5.61 13.35
N MET A 143 -10.43 -6.92 13.46
CA MET A 143 -10.68 -7.86 12.37
C MET A 143 -11.50 -9.02 12.91
N TYR A 144 -12.53 -9.44 12.18
CA TYR A 144 -13.41 -10.53 12.59
C TYR A 144 -13.88 -11.35 11.38
N ALA A 145 -14.09 -12.64 11.61
CA ALA A 145 -14.64 -13.57 10.63
C ALA A 145 -16.08 -13.21 10.23
N THR A 146 -16.40 -13.33 8.94
CA THR A 146 -17.70 -12.91 8.36
C THR A 146 -18.45 -14.00 7.60
N ASP A 147 -17.84 -15.16 7.33
CA ASP A 147 -18.54 -16.23 6.62
C ASP A 147 -19.65 -16.87 7.49
N PRO A 148 -20.86 -17.09 6.93
CA PRO A 148 -21.97 -17.67 7.68
C PRO A 148 -21.80 -19.20 7.77
N TYR A 149 -21.06 -19.69 8.76
CA TYR A 149 -20.76 -21.11 8.93
C TYR A 149 -20.60 -21.51 10.40
N LEU A 150 -21.39 -22.51 10.83
CA LEU A 150 -21.37 -23.04 12.20
C LEU A 150 -20.40 -24.22 12.40
N GLY A 151 -19.71 -24.70 11.38
CA GLY A 151 -18.65 -25.69 11.60
C GLY A 151 -17.37 -25.00 12.10
N VAL A 152 -16.60 -25.67 12.96
CA VAL A 152 -15.35 -25.12 13.48
C VAL A 152 -14.26 -25.23 12.42
N ARG A 153 -13.95 -24.11 11.76
CA ARG A 153 -12.83 -23.95 10.82
C ARG A 153 -12.40 -22.48 10.77
N ALA A 154 -11.28 -22.20 10.12
CA ALA A 154 -10.95 -20.83 9.75
C ALA A 154 -11.97 -20.30 8.72
N SER A 155 -12.45 -19.08 8.95
CA SER A 155 -13.35 -18.37 8.05
C SER A 155 -12.70 -18.12 6.69
N ASP A 156 -13.51 -18.12 5.63
CA ASP A 156 -13.03 -17.74 4.29
C ASP A 156 -13.06 -16.23 4.04
N SER A 157 -13.83 -15.48 4.84
CA SER A 157 -14.01 -14.04 4.67
C SER A 157 -13.88 -13.28 5.98
N TYR A 158 -13.35 -12.06 5.91
CA TYR A 158 -13.13 -11.23 7.08
C TYR A 158 -13.45 -9.77 6.79
N THR A 159 -13.81 -9.00 7.81
CA THR A 159 -13.81 -7.53 7.73
C THR A 159 -12.73 -6.99 8.67
N PHE A 160 -11.90 -6.09 8.16
CA PHE A 160 -11.03 -5.21 8.93
C PHE A 160 -11.71 -3.85 9.07
N ALA A 161 -11.84 -3.34 10.30
CA ALA A 161 -12.43 -2.05 10.58
C ALA A 161 -11.52 -1.19 11.46
N LEU A 162 -11.55 0.12 11.24
CA LEU A 162 -10.95 1.10 12.14
C LEU A 162 -12.06 1.97 12.74
N LEU A 163 -12.13 1.98 14.07
CA LEU A 163 -13.04 2.83 14.84
C LEU A 163 -12.24 3.86 15.63
N THR A 164 -12.82 5.02 15.87
CA THR A 164 -12.16 6.10 16.60
C THR A 164 -13.05 6.64 17.71
N THR A 165 -12.45 6.85 18.89
CA THR A 165 -13.15 7.32 20.11
C THR A 165 -12.30 8.40 20.78
N PRO A 166 -12.81 9.63 21.00
CA PRO A 166 -12.09 10.64 21.76
C PRO A 166 -12.05 10.27 23.24
N THR A 167 -10.90 10.44 23.88
CA THR A 167 -10.67 9.98 25.26
C THR A 167 -9.95 11.05 26.08
N GLY A 168 -10.43 11.30 27.30
CA GLY A 168 -9.67 12.01 28.32
C GLY A 168 -8.70 11.10 29.10
N PRO A 169 -8.09 11.62 30.18
CA PRO A 169 -7.26 10.84 31.08
C PRO A 169 -7.99 9.61 31.65
N TYR A 170 -7.33 8.45 31.66
CA TYR A 170 -7.98 7.15 31.95
C TYR A 170 -8.15 6.88 33.45
N TYR A 171 -7.11 7.15 34.26
CA TYR A 171 -7.14 7.00 35.71
C TYR A 171 -6.69 8.30 36.38
N SER A 172 -7.39 8.70 37.44
CA SER A 172 -7.07 9.88 38.25
C SER A 172 -6.37 9.56 39.57
N LYS A 173 -6.21 8.26 39.90
CA LYS A 173 -5.60 7.76 41.13
C LYS A 173 -4.69 6.55 40.84
N ALA A 174 -3.76 6.27 41.75
CA ALA A 174 -3.01 5.02 41.75
C ALA A 174 -3.96 3.83 41.94
N LEU A 175 -3.67 2.72 41.25
CA LEU A 175 -4.49 1.50 41.31
C LEU A 175 -4.23 0.71 42.59
N ARG A 176 -5.30 0.17 43.15
CA ARG A 176 -5.25 -0.98 44.07
C ARG A 176 -5.39 -2.24 43.24
N VAL A 177 -4.41 -3.12 43.26
CA VAL A 177 -4.41 -4.34 42.44
C VAL A 177 -4.31 -5.59 43.31
N LYS A 178 -4.88 -6.71 42.87
CA LYS A 178 -4.82 -8.00 43.59
C LYS A 178 -4.06 -9.02 42.76
N ILE A 179 -3.08 -9.68 43.37
CA ILE A 179 -2.41 -10.83 42.76
C ILE A 179 -3.41 -11.98 42.70
N GLU A 180 -3.65 -12.47 41.48
CA GLU A 180 -4.55 -13.57 41.20
C GLU A 180 -3.85 -14.91 41.46
N THR A 181 -4.52 -15.82 42.16
CA THR A 181 -3.96 -17.12 42.61
C THR A 181 -4.83 -18.32 42.22
N GLU A 182 -5.99 -18.09 41.61
CA GLU A 182 -6.94 -19.13 41.19
C GLU A 182 -7.17 -19.07 39.67
N TYR A 183 -7.38 -17.88 39.12
CA TYR A 183 -7.72 -17.70 37.71
C TYR A 183 -6.51 -17.35 36.85
N THR A 184 -6.44 -17.94 35.67
CA THR A 184 -5.35 -17.67 34.74
C THR A 184 -5.82 -16.87 33.52
N ARG A 185 -5.03 -15.88 33.12
CA ARG A 185 -5.22 -15.10 31.88
C ARG A 185 -4.80 -15.87 30.62
N ALA A 186 -3.64 -16.50 30.66
CA ALA A 186 -3.04 -17.21 29.53
C ALA A 186 -2.15 -18.38 29.99
N ASP A 187 -1.94 -19.32 29.08
CA ASP A 187 -1.17 -20.55 29.30
C ASP A 187 -0.10 -20.72 28.21
N ASP A 188 0.97 -21.45 28.53
CA ASP A 188 2.04 -21.74 27.58
C ASP A 188 1.53 -22.60 26.42
N GLY A 189 1.88 -22.20 25.19
CA GLY A 189 1.29 -22.75 23.97
C GLY A 189 -0.08 -22.12 23.58
N GLY A 190 -0.67 -21.32 24.46
CA GLY A 190 -1.95 -20.66 24.24
C GLY A 190 -1.91 -19.48 23.26
N VAL A 191 -2.82 -18.53 23.48
CA VAL A 191 -3.01 -17.32 22.65
C VAL A 191 -2.68 -16.03 23.41
N GLY A 192 -2.07 -16.10 24.58
CA GLY A 192 -1.86 -14.95 25.48
C GLY A 192 -1.07 -13.79 24.87
N TYR A 193 -0.12 -14.10 23.99
CA TYR A 193 0.68 -13.11 23.28
C TYR A 193 -0.06 -12.37 22.16
N ALA A 194 -1.21 -12.90 21.73
CA ALA A 194 -2.05 -12.34 20.67
C ALA A 194 -3.18 -11.49 21.26
N LYS A 195 -3.58 -10.43 20.56
CA LYS A 195 -4.64 -9.51 21.03
C LYS A 195 -5.99 -9.94 20.47
N THR A 196 -6.52 -11.02 21.04
CA THR A 196 -7.74 -11.71 20.58
C THR A 196 -8.92 -11.40 21.51
N ALA A 197 -10.15 -11.48 21.00
CA ALA A 197 -11.34 -11.24 21.83
C ALA A 197 -11.46 -12.23 23.01
N GLY A 198 -11.12 -13.50 22.78
CA GLY A 198 -11.22 -14.57 23.80
C GLY A 198 -10.39 -14.33 25.05
N ASN A 199 -9.19 -13.75 24.91
CA ASN A 199 -8.32 -13.41 26.04
C ASN A 199 -8.96 -12.41 27.02
N TYR A 200 -9.79 -11.50 26.50
CA TYR A 200 -10.46 -10.48 27.30
C TYR A 200 -11.79 -10.99 27.85
N ALA A 201 -12.50 -11.84 27.12
CA ALA A 201 -13.74 -12.43 27.59
C ALA A 201 -13.53 -13.29 28.85
N ARG A 202 -12.47 -14.12 28.88
CA ARG A 202 -12.16 -14.98 30.04
C ARG A 202 -11.75 -14.19 31.29
N SER A 203 -11.27 -12.95 31.14
CA SER A 203 -10.83 -12.13 32.27
C SER A 203 -11.97 -11.41 32.99
N LEU A 204 -13.18 -11.38 32.42
CA LEU A 204 -14.29 -10.58 32.93
C LEU A 204 -14.79 -11.05 34.31
N TYR A 205 -14.92 -12.36 34.50
CA TYR A 205 -15.42 -12.91 35.77
C TYR A 205 -14.43 -12.70 36.93
N PRO A 206 -13.14 -13.09 36.82
CA PRO A 206 -12.18 -12.84 37.91
C PRO A 206 -12.03 -11.35 38.22
N PHE A 207 -12.06 -10.49 37.19
CA PHE A 207 -12.05 -9.05 37.37
C PHE A 207 -13.27 -8.54 38.15
N ALA A 208 -14.46 -9.07 37.87
CA ALA A 208 -15.67 -8.73 38.61
C ALA A 208 -15.60 -9.14 40.09
N GLU A 209 -14.99 -10.29 40.40
CA GLU A 209 -14.75 -10.70 41.79
C GLU A 209 -13.76 -9.75 42.49
N ALA A 210 -12.64 -9.41 41.83
CA ALA A 210 -11.67 -8.47 42.38
C ALA A 210 -12.26 -7.08 42.68
N MET A 211 -13.19 -6.61 41.82
CA MET A 211 -13.91 -5.36 42.07
C MET A 211 -14.82 -5.42 43.31
N LYS A 212 -15.46 -6.57 43.59
CA LYS A 212 -16.25 -6.76 44.82
C LYS A 212 -15.38 -6.67 46.07
N ASP A 213 -14.13 -7.13 45.97
CA ASP A 213 -13.11 -7.04 47.02
C ASP A 213 -12.49 -5.62 47.13
N GLY A 214 -12.91 -4.67 46.28
CA GLY A 214 -12.45 -3.28 46.32
C GLY A 214 -11.12 -3.02 45.59
N PHE A 215 -10.67 -3.94 44.75
CA PHE A 215 -9.51 -3.75 43.88
C PHE A 215 -9.91 -3.16 42.52
N ASP A 216 -9.05 -2.31 41.97
CA ASP A 216 -9.25 -1.64 40.69
C ASP A 216 -8.82 -2.52 39.49
N GLN A 217 -7.90 -3.48 39.68
CA GLN A 217 -7.41 -4.44 38.67
C GLN A 217 -6.81 -5.72 39.31
N LEU A 218 -6.55 -6.74 38.49
CA LEU A 218 -5.80 -7.95 38.86
C LEU A 218 -4.35 -7.88 38.36
N ILE A 219 -3.41 -8.45 39.13
CA ILE A 219 -2.11 -8.89 38.64
C ILE A 219 -2.25 -10.37 38.29
N TRP A 220 -2.10 -10.69 37.01
CA TRP A 220 -2.11 -12.06 36.51
C TRP A 220 -0.79 -12.76 36.80
N THR A 221 -0.89 -14.03 37.14
CA THR A 221 0.25 -14.93 37.38
C THR A 221 0.21 -16.11 36.40
N ASP A 222 1.31 -16.84 36.31
CA ASP A 222 1.44 -17.97 35.40
C ASP A 222 0.44 -19.09 35.71
N ALA A 223 -0.01 -19.77 34.66
CA ALA A 223 -1.03 -20.83 34.73
C ALA A 223 -0.65 -22.03 35.60
N ALA A 224 0.64 -22.35 35.69
CA ALA A 224 1.10 -23.62 36.22
C ALA A 224 1.24 -23.58 37.74
N THR A 225 1.75 -22.47 38.27
CA THR A 225 2.14 -22.36 39.67
C THR A 225 1.54 -21.15 40.38
N HIS A 226 1.05 -20.15 39.64
CA HIS A 226 0.69 -18.83 40.18
C HIS A 226 1.82 -18.15 40.97
N GLU A 227 3.07 -18.59 40.80
CA GLU A 227 4.24 -18.06 41.51
C GLU A 227 4.90 -16.90 40.76
N PHE A 228 4.60 -16.71 39.48
CA PHE A 228 5.26 -15.72 38.62
C PHE A 228 4.27 -14.75 38.00
N ILE A 229 4.58 -13.47 38.12
CA ILE A 229 3.78 -12.35 37.62
C ILE A 229 3.93 -12.20 36.10
N GLU A 230 2.82 -11.89 35.44
CA GLU A 230 2.74 -11.73 33.99
C GLU A 230 2.30 -10.31 33.56
N GLU A 231 1.09 -9.89 33.93
CA GLU A 231 0.46 -8.64 33.47
C GLU A 231 -0.45 -8.03 34.55
N ALA A 232 -0.78 -6.74 34.46
CA ALA A 232 -1.77 -6.08 35.30
C ALA A 232 -3.02 -5.74 34.47
N GLY A 233 -4.10 -6.48 34.68
CA GLY A 233 -5.34 -6.33 33.93
C GLY A 233 -5.14 -6.60 32.44
N THR A 234 -5.04 -5.52 31.65
CA THR A 234 -4.79 -5.56 30.19
C THR A 234 -3.53 -4.80 29.77
N ALA A 235 -2.66 -4.51 30.74
CA ALA A 235 -1.42 -3.76 30.58
C ALA A 235 -0.24 -4.59 31.08
N ASN A 236 0.96 -4.30 30.55
CA ASN A 236 2.17 -4.91 31.08
C ASN A 236 2.50 -4.31 32.45
N LEU A 237 3.24 -5.04 33.27
CA LEU A 237 3.64 -4.62 34.60
C LEU A 237 5.13 -4.34 34.66
N ILE A 238 5.50 -3.25 35.34
CA ILE A 238 6.88 -2.82 35.53
C ILE A 238 7.09 -2.48 37.00
N PHE A 239 8.21 -2.92 37.54
CA PHE A 239 8.66 -2.68 38.90
C PHE A 239 9.99 -1.94 38.88
N VAL A 240 10.21 -1.07 39.87
CA VAL A 240 11.53 -0.54 40.20
C VAL A 240 11.98 -1.23 41.47
N LEU A 241 12.94 -2.14 41.33
CA LEU A 241 13.44 -3.00 42.40
C LEU A 241 14.95 -2.82 42.50
N ASP A 242 15.44 -2.43 43.69
CA ASP A 242 16.87 -2.13 43.94
C ASP A 242 17.46 -1.13 42.91
N GLY A 243 16.66 -0.13 42.52
CA GLY A 243 17.06 0.89 41.53
C GLY A 243 17.08 0.40 40.07
N LYS A 244 16.68 -0.84 39.80
CA LYS A 244 16.58 -1.42 38.45
C LYS A 244 15.15 -1.46 37.97
N LEU A 245 14.94 -1.31 36.66
CA LEU A 245 13.66 -1.53 36.03
C LEU A 245 13.49 -3.03 35.72
N VAL A 246 12.57 -3.69 36.42
CA VAL A 246 12.30 -5.12 36.26
C VAL A 246 10.90 -5.32 35.66
N THR A 247 10.77 -6.15 34.64
CA THR A 247 9.47 -6.45 34.02
C THR A 247 9.40 -7.90 33.53
N PRO A 248 8.23 -8.56 33.62
CA PRO A 248 8.01 -9.86 33.02
C PRO A 248 8.49 -9.92 31.56
N SER A 249 9.32 -10.91 31.23
CA SER A 249 9.80 -11.15 29.86
C SER A 249 8.64 -11.50 28.92
N VAL A 250 8.66 -11.02 27.67
CA VAL A 250 7.67 -11.42 26.65
C VAL A 250 7.75 -12.93 26.38
N ARG A 251 6.60 -13.61 26.43
CA ARG A 251 6.44 -15.07 26.31
C ARG A 251 5.12 -15.42 25.61
N SER A 252 4.78 -16.70 25.48
CA SER A 252 3.45 -17.17 25.03
C SER A 252 2.29 -16.53 25.80
N THR A 253 2.55 -16.19 27.06
CA THR A 253 1.57 -15.72 28.04
C THR A 253 1.66 -14.23 28.36
N VAL A 254 2.61 -13.47 27.79
CA VAL A 254 2.76 -12.03 28.04
C VAL A 254 2.71 -11.28 26.71
N LEU A 255 1.82 -10.31 26.59
CA LEU A 255 1.63 -9.56 25.37
C LEU A 255 2.77 -8.55 25.19
N ASP A 256 3.31 -8.49 23.97
CA ASP A 256 4.39 -7.55 23.63
C ASP A 256 3.86 -6.12 23.51
N GLY A 257 3.81 -5.40 24.63
CA GLY A 257 3.28 -4.05 24.73
C GLY A 257 4.14 -3.00 24.02
N VAL A 258 3.55 -2.22 23.10
CA VAL A 258 4.23 -1.06 22.50
C VAL A 258 4.70 -0.07 23.57
N THR A 259 3.90 0.17 24.61
CA THR A 259 4.27 1.06 25.72
C THR A 259 5.40 0.47 26.57
N ARG A 260 5.35 -0.84 26.89
CA ARG A 260 6.42 -1.56 27.59
C ARG A 260 7.75 -1.47 26.83
N ASP A 261 7.76 -1.81 25.55
CA ASP A 261 8.94 -1.70 24.67
C ASP A 261 9.49 -0.27 24.63
N THR A 262 8.61 0.73 24.61
CA THR A 262 9.03 2.14 24.64
C THR A 262 9.70 2.50 25.97
N ILE A 263 9.11 2.12 27.11
CA ILE A 263 9.66 2.43 28.44
C ILE A 263 11.02 1.77 28.63
N ILE A 264 11.18 0.52 28.21
CA ILE A 264 12.46 -0.20 28.28
C ILE A 264 13.55 0.53 27.47
N LYS A 265 13.22 1.00 26.26
CA LYS A 265 14.17 1.75 25.43
C LYS A 265 14.58 3.05 26.09
N LEU A 266 13.61 3.82 26.59
CA LEU A 266 13.87 5.08 27.28
C LEU A 266 14.68 4.89 28.56
N ALA A 267 14.42 3.82 29.33
CA ALA A 267 15.18 3.50 30.53
C ALA A 267 16.65 3.17 30.20
N LYS A 268 16.88 2.36 29.16
CA LYS A 268 18.24 2.06 28.67
C LYS A 268 18.96 3.32 28.19
N ASP A 269 18.27 4.19 27.44
CA ASP A 269 18.82 5.47 26.97
C ASP A 269 19.15 6.43 28.14
N ALA A 270 18.39 6.35 29.23
CA ALA A 270 18.64 7.11 30.46
C ALA A 270 19.70 6.48 31.37
N GLY A 271 20.30 5.35 30.98
CA GLY A 271 21.31 4.64 31.78
C GLY A 271 20.75 3.85 32.96
N ILE A 272 19.44 3.59 33.00
CA ILE A 272 18.80 2.75 34.00
C ILE A 272 18.99 1.28 33.60
N GLU A 273 19.43 0.45 34.54
CA GLU A 273 19.55 -1.00 34.30
C GLU A 273 18.17 -1.63 34.13
N VAL A 274 17.99 -2.44 33.09
CA VAL A 274 16.72 -3.09 32.76
C VAL A 274 16.86 -4.60 32.77
N GLU A 275 16.01 -5.28 33.55
CA GLU A 275 15.92 -6.74 33.61
C GLU A 275 14.58 -7.23 33.05
N GLU A 276 14.63 -7.95 31.92
CA GLU A 276 13.48 -8.62 31.33
C GLU A 276 13.55 -10.12 31.65
N ARG A 277 12.83 -10.56 32.68
CA ARG A 277 12.87 -11.95 33.19
C ARG A 277 11.53 -12.36 33.79
N ARG A 278 11.42 -13.61 34.26
CA ARG A 278 10.28 -13.96 35.12
C ARG A 278 10.43 -13.22 36.45
N VAL A 279 9.33 -12.67 36.95
CA VAL A 279 9.27 -11.96 38.24
C VAL A 279 8.41 -12.80 39.16
N SER A 280 8.98 -13.27 40.28
CA SER A 280 8.20 -14.08 41.22
C SER A 280 7.33 -13.20 42.10
N VAL A 281 6.16 -13.70 42.50
CA VAL A 281 5.31 -13.08 43.51
C VAL A 281 6.12 -12.86 44.79
N LYS A 282 6.86 -13.88 45.23
CA LYS A 282 7.71 -13.81 46.43
C LYS A 282 8.68 -12.63 46.38
N GLU A 283 9.41 -12.45 45.29
CA GLU A 283 10.36 -11.34 45.13
C GLU A 283 9.70 -9.97 45.23
N VAL A 284 8.47 -9.81 44.69
CA VAL A 284 7.73 -8.54 44.80
C VAL A 284 7.26 -8.30 46.23
N ILE A 285 6.75 -9.33 46.90
CA ILE A 285 6.29 -9.23 48.29
C ILE A 285 7.47 -8.93 49.23
N ASP A 286 8.54 -9.73 49.17
CA ASP A 286 9.78 -9.51 49.94
C ASP A 286 10.35 -8.11 49.63
N GLY A 287 10.33 -7.68 48.35
CA GLY A 287 10.80 -6.37 47.93
C GLY A 287 10.02 -5.21 48.54
N ILE A 288 8.70 -5.34 48.71
CA ILE A 288 7.87 -4.35 49.40
C ILE A 288 8.19 -4.34 50.90
N GLU A 289 8.25 -5.51 51.53
CA GLU A 289 8.51 -5.65 52.97
C GLU A 289 9.91 -5.16 53.37
N ASP A 290 10.92 -5.40 52.52
CA ASP A 290 12.31 -4.95 52.72
C ASP A 290 12.56 -3.50 52.26
N GLY A 291 11.58 -2.84 51.63
CA GLY A 291 11.71 -1.49 51.08
C GLY A 291 12.61 -1.37 49.84
N LYS A 292 12.87 -2.48 49.14
CA LYS A 292 13.65 -2.55 47.90
C LYS A 292 12.82 -2.22 46.66
N LEU A 293 11.52 -2.50 46.70
CA LEU A 293 10.58 -2.13 45.65
C LEU A 293 10.14 -0.69 45.90
N THR A 294 10.64 0.24 45.07
CA THR A 294 10.34 1.66 45.24
C THR A 294 9.12 2.09 44.44
N ASP A 295 8.86 1.45 43.29
CA ASP A 295 7.76 1.82 42.40
C ASP A 295 7.19 0.60 41.67
N ALA A 296 5.89 0.63 41.41
CA ALA A 296 5.21 -0.30 40.52
C ALA A 296 4.21 0.45 39.65
N PHE A 297 4.14 0.11 38.36
CA PHE A 297 3.19 0.73 37.45
C PHE A 297 2.81 -0.18 36.29
N ALA A 298 1.56 -0.03 35.84
CA ALA A 298 1.03 -0.67 34.64
C ALA A 298 1.35 0.20 33.40
N ALA A 299 1.74 -0.44 32.30
CA ALA A 299 2.10 0.19 31.04
C ALA A 299 1.25 -0.33 29.87
N GLY A 300 0.49 0.56 29.23
CA GLY A 300 -0.37 0.19 28.09
C GLY A 300 -1.00 1.40 27.40
N THR A 301 -1.46 1.26 26.15
CA THR A 301 -1.94 2.39 25.32
C THR A 301 -3.04 3.22 25.99
N ALA A 302 -3.99 2.59 26.68
CA ALA A 302 -5.17 3.27 27.20
C ALA A 302 -4.83 4.32 28.27
N ALA A 303 -3.99 3.96 29.25
CA ALA A 303 -3.62 4.82 30.36
C ALA A 303 -2.16 5.29 30.32
N THR A 304 -1.40 4.90 29.29
CA THR A 304 0.04 5.13 29.11
C THR A 304 0.87 4.52 30.24
N VAL A 305 0.94 5.18 31.39
CA VAL A 305 1.58 4.70 32.62
C VAL A 305 0.60 4.93 33.77
N THR A 306 0.29 3.88 34.54
CA THR A 306 -0.61 3.97 35.69
C THR A 306 0.08 3.47 36.94
N PRO A 307 0.31 4.35 37.95
CA PRO A 307 0.90 3.95 39.22
C PRO A 307 0.07 2.90 39.94
N ILE A 308 0.73 1.98 40.64
CA ILE A 308 0.10 0.99 41.53
C ILE A 308 0.43 1.39 42.96
N GLY A 309 -0.59 1.78 43.72
CA GLY A 309 -0.42 2.23 45.10
C GLY A 309 -0.46 1.10 46.12
N GLU A 310 -1.20 0.04 45.81
CA GLU A 310 -1.46 -1.06 46.73
C GLU A 310 -1.54 -2.38 45.98
N ILE A 311 -0.88 -3.41 46.52
CA ILE A 311 -0.90 -4.78 46.01
C ILE A 311 -1.49 -5.69 47.08
N GLY A 312 -2.61 -6.34 46.77
CA GLY A 312 -3.24 -7.35 47.60
C GLY A 312 -2.71 -8.74 47.30
N TYR A 313 -2.35 -9.51 48.34
CA TYR A 313 -1.90 -10.89 48.23
C TYR A 313 -2.28 -11.68 49.49
N GLU A 314 -2.92 -12.86 49.34
CA GLU A 314 -3.33 -13.75 50.43
C GLU A 314 -4.07 -13.04 51.60
N GLY A 315 -4.97 -12.12 51.26
CA GLY A 315 -5.77 -11.36 52.25
C GLY A 315 -5.00 -10.22 52.94
N LYS A 316 -3.73 -10.02 52.62
CA LYS A 316 -2.94 -8.84 53.03
C LYS A 316 -3.00 -7.77 51.94
N SER A 317 -2.85 -6.53 52.38
CA SER A 317 -2.72 -5.35 51.54
C SER A 317 -1.37 -4.70 51.81
N LEU A 318 -0.56 -4.54 50.76
CA LEU A 318 0.81 -4.04 50.84
C LEU A 318 0.92 -2.75 50.02
N VAL A 319 1.53 -1.72 50.60
CA VAL A 319 1.69 -0.42 49.93
C VAL A 319 2.90 -0.48 49.00
N ALA A 320 2.67 -0.27 47.70
CA ALA A 320 3.70 -0.35 46.65
C ALA A 320 4.23 1.04 46.19
N ASN A 321 3.87 2.11 46.93
CA ASN A 321 4.21 3.54 46.76
C ASN A 321 3.16 4.41 46.01
N GLN A 322 3.00 5.68 46.43
CA GLN A 322 1.97 6.62 45.98
C GLN A 322 2.45 7.69 44.97
N GLN A 323 3.72 7.69 44.54
CA GLN A 323 4.30 8.78 43.74
C GLN A 323 5.12 8.33 42.52
N ALA A 324 4.50 7.68 41.53
CA ALA A 324 5.13 7.54 40.23
C ALA A 324 4.80 8.74 39.33
N ASN A 325 5.64 9.78 39.35
CA ASN A 325 5.62 10.90 38.40
C ASN A 325 6.69 10.68 37.31
N LEU A 326 6.43 9.77 36.37
CA LEU A 326 7.32 9.59 35.21
C LEU A 326 6.95 10.61 34.11
N VAL A 327 7.69 11.71 34.00
CA VAL A 327 7.53 12.68 32.89
C VAL A 327 8.48 12.29 31.76
N VAL A 328 7.94 11.63 30.75
CA VAL A 328 8.70 11.27 29.53
C VAL A 328 8.57 12.40 28.51
N VAL A 329 9.67 13.09 28.24
CA VAL A 329 9.76 14.09 27.16
C VAL A 329 10.42 13.42 25.94
N MET A 330 9.63 13.13 24.90
CA MET A 330 10.15 12.55 23.65
C MET A 330 10.44 13.63 22.62
N THR A 331 11.48 13.43 21.80
CA THR A 331 11.76 14.30 20.65
C THR A 331 11.08 13.71 19.41
N GLU A 332 10.34 14.52 18.66
CA GLU A 332 9.58 14.08 17.48
C GLU A 332 10.52 13.58 16.36
N LYS A 333 10.25 12.37 15.84
CA LYS A 333 10.79 11.90 14.57
C LYS A 333 9.62 11.62 13.62
N ALA A 334 9.25 12.62 12.82
CA ALA A 334 8.15 12.53 11.87
C ALA A 334 8.57 11.73 10.62
N THR A 335 7.87 10.64 10.36
CA THR A 335 7.85 10.00 9.03
C THR A 335 6.58 10.50 8.32
N MET A 336 6.73 11.44 7.40
CA MET A 336 5.60 11.99 6.64
C MET A 336 5.18 11.02 5.53
N LEU A 337 3.91 10.65 5.46
CA LEU A 337 3.30 10.01 4.30
C LEU A 337 2.88 11.14 3.32
N GLU A 338 3.78 11.54 2.43
CA GLU A 338 3.52 12.61 1.44
C GLU A 338 3.05 12.03 0.10
N ASN A 339 1.77 12.22 -0.24
CA ASN A 339 1.30 12.09 -1.62
C ASN A 339 1.42 13.45 -2.32
N THR A 340 2.51 13.67 -3.05
CA THR A 340 2.74 14.92 -3.80
C THR A 340 2.46 14.71 -5.28
N VAL A 341 1.45 15.38 -5.84
CA VAL A 341 1.20 15.38 -7.30
C VAL A 341 1.96 16.56 -7.93
N VAL A 342 2.59 16.33 -9.08
CA VAL A 342 3.25 17.41 -9.82
C VAL A 342 2.20 18.09 -10.69
N THR A 343 1.97 19.38 -10.47
CA THR A 343 1.09 20.18 -11.33
C THR A 343 1.85 20.73 -12.52
N ALA A 344 1.15 21.31 -13.49
CA ALA A 344 1.81 21.94 -14.63
C ALA A 344 2.88 22.95 -14.15
N LEU A 345 4.01 23.02 -14.88
CA LEU A 345 5.20 23.83 -14.55
C LEU A 345 6.08 23.31 -13.40
N GLY A 346 5.94 22.04 -13.00
CA GLY A 346 6.86 21.41 -12.04
C GLY A 346 6.63 21.82 -10.57
N ILE A 347 5.55 22.55 -10.30
CA ILE A 347 5.16 22.95 -8.94
C ILE A 347 4.43 21.77 -8.29
N LYS A 348 4.98 21.26 -7.18
CA LYS A 348 4.31 20.22 -6.38
C LYS A 348 3.10 20.82 -5.68
N ARG A 349 1.92 20.21 -5.84
CA ARG A 349 0.74 20.52 -5.03
C ARG A 349 0.17 19.25 -4.43
N GLU A 350 -0.38 19.37 -3.23
CA GLU A 350 -1.14 18.28 -2.62
C GLU A 350 -2.34 17.95 -3.51
N GLU A 351 -2.55 16.65 -3.75
CA GLU A 351 -3.67 16.13 -4.53
C GLU A 351 -5.02 16.70 -4.05
N ARG A 352 -5.15 16.90 -2.73
CA ARG A 352 -6.32 17.47 -2.04
C ARG A 352 -6.70 18.88 -2.51
N SER A 353 -5.76 19.64 -3.08
CA SER A 353 -6.01 21.01 -3.55
C SER A 353 -6.60 21.08 -4.97
N LEU A 354 -6.65 19.95 -5.69
CA LEU A 354 -7.04 19.91 -7.08
C LEU A 354 -8.53 19.54 -7.22
N GLY A 355 -9.33 20.46 -7.77
CA GLY A 355 -10.76 20.23 -8.06
C GLY A 355 -11.03 19.34 -9.28
N TYR A 356 -10.06 18.54 -9.72
CA TYR A 356 -10.15 17.67 -10.90
C TYR A 356 -9.46 16.33 -10.65
N SER A 357 -9.92 15.29 -11.34
CA SER A 357 -9.35 13.94 -11.23
C SER A 357 -7.98 13.86 -11.92
N VAL A 358 -6.98 13.43 -11.15
CA VAL A 358 -5.66 13.03 -11.62
C VAL A 358 -5.51 11.53 -11.37
N SER A 359 -4.88 10.82 -12.29
CA SER A 359 -4.45 9.44 -12.03
C SER A 359 -2.94 9.37 -12.19
N GLU A 360 -2.26 8.81 -11.21
CA GLU A 360 -0.81 8.74 -11.18
C GLU A 360 -0.35 7.28 -11.26
N VAL A 361 0.69 7.03 -12.03
CA VAL A 361 1.36 5.73 -12.14
C VAL A 361 2.83 5.93 -11.79
N ASP A 362 3.28 5.25 -10.73
CA ASP A 362 4.68 5.27 -10.29
C ASP A 362 5.58 4.58 -11.34
N GLY A 363 6.80 5.09 -11.53
CA GLY A 363 7.82 4.52 -12.40
C GLY A 363 8.12 3.05 -12.11
N ASP A 364 8.04 2.60 -10.85
CA ASP A 364 8.21 1.18 -10.51
C ASP A 364 7.09 0.29 -11.09
N GLY A 365 5.88 0.82 -11.22
CA GLY A 365 4.77 0.15 -11.90
C GLY A 365 4.99 0.00 -13.41
N LEU A 366 5.76 0.89 -14.03
CA LEU A 366 6.10 0.85 -15.46
C LEU A 366 7.20 -0.19 -15.75
N LYS A 367 8.12 -0.39 -14.80
CA LYS A 367 9.21 -1.37 -14.90
C LYS A 367 8.75 -2.82 -14.91
N ARG A 368 7.55 -3.16 -14.42
CA ARG A 368 7.09 -4.57 -14.46
C ARG A 368 6.63 -5.02 -15.85
N ALA A 369 6.00 -4.13 -16.60
CA ALA A 369 5.47 -4.44 -17.93
C ALA A 369 6.57 -4.48 -19.01
N ARG A 370 7.70 -3.77 -18.79
CA ARG A 370 8.87 -3.72 -19.68
C ARG A 370 8.53 -3.51 -21.17
N GLU A 371 7.51 -2.69 -21.40
CA GLU A 371 7.06 -2.30 -22.74
C GLU A 371 8.15 -1.51 -23.48
N VAL A 372 8.36 -1.81 -24.77
CA VAL A 372 9.31 -1.08 -25.63
C VAL A 372 8.84 0.37 -25.87
N ASN A 373 7.52 0.60 -25.89
CA ASN A 373 6.91 1.91 -25.80
C ASN A 373 6.25 2.06 -24.43
N VAL A 374 6.85 2.89 -23.57
CA VAL A 374 6.43 3.04 -22.17
C VAL A 374 4.97 3.43 -22.00
N ILE A 375 4.36 4.09 -22.99
CA ILE A 375 2.97 4.51 -22.88
C ILE A 375 2.01 3.33 -22.83
N ASN A 376 2.33 2.21 -23.48
CA ASN A 376 1.51 1.00 -23.46
C ASN A 376 1.37 0.44 -22.05
N SER A 377 2.36 0.68 -21.19
CA SER A 377 2.34 0.19 -19.81
C SER A 377 1.29 0.89 -18.92
N LEU A 378 0.65 1.97 -19.40
CA LEU A 378 -0.48 2.63 -18.75
C LEU A 378 -1.82 1.93 -19.04
N ALA A 379 -1.87 1.04 -20.03
CA ALA A 379 -3.07 0.29 -20.37
C ALA A 379 -3.54 -0.54 -19.17
N GLY A 380 -4.83 -0.43 -18.81
CA GLY A 380 -5.40 -1.10 -17.64
C GLY A 380 -5.02 -0.50 -16.28
N LYS A 381 -3.98 0.35 -16.20
CA LYS A 381 -3.58 1.03 -14.95
C LYS A 381 -4.24 2.39 -14.75
N VAL A 382 -4.64 3.05 -15.85
CA VAL A 382 -5.30 4.36 -15.79
C VAL A 382 -6.76 4.25 -16.29
N PRO A 383 -7.76 4.46 -15.42
CA PRO A 383 -9.17 4.39 -15.83
C PRO A 383 -9.53 5.42 -16.90
N GLY A 384 -10.28 5.03 -17.93
CA GLY A 384 -10.73 5.94 -19.01
C GLY A 384 -9.64 6.34 -20.00
N LEU A 385 -8.48 5.65 -19.96
CA LEU A 385 -7.42 5.71 -20.96
C LEU A 385 -7.63 4.59 -21.97
N VAL A 386 -7.71 4.93 -23.25
CA VAL A 386 -7.72 3.95 -24.35
C VAL A 386 -6.41 4.07 -25.08
N ILE A 387 -5.64 2.99 -25.09
CA ILE A 387 -4.34 2.91 -25.78
C ILE A 387 -4.47 1.90 -26.90
N SER A 388 -4.20 2.34 -28.12
CA SER A 388 -4.11 1.49 -29.31
C SER A 388 -2.68 1.54 -29.83
N SER A 389 -1.97 0.42 -29.73
CA SER A 389 -0.67 0.24 -30.37
C SER A 389 -0.83 0.06 -31.88
N GLY A 390 0.05 0.67 -32.67
CA GLY A 390 0.11 0.47 -34.11
C GLY A 390 0.56 -0.96 -34.46
N ALA A 391 0.17 -1.46 -35.63
CA ALA A 391 0.54 -2.79 -36.14
C ALA A 391 2.03 -2.93 -36.54
N GLY A 392 2.89 -1.99 -36.12
CA GLY A 392 4.30 -1.87 -36.53
C GLY A 392 5.30 -2.65 -35.65
N GLY A 393 4.83 -3.50 -34.73
CA GLY A 393 5.70 -4.25 -33.82
C GLY A 393 6.39 -3.37 -32.78
N ALA A 394 7.57 -3.78 -32.30
CA ALA A 394 8.31 -3.12 -31.22
C ALA A 394 8.71 -1.65 -31.50
N ALA A 395 8.73 -1.24 -32.78
CA ALA A 395 9.01 0.14 -33.21
C ALA A 395 7.74 0.98 -33.41
N GLY A 396 6.56 0.40 -33.20
CA GLY A 396 5.28 1.04 -33.50
C GLY A 396 4.95 2.22 -32.58
N SER A 397 4.34 3.24 -33.19
CA SER A 397 3.71 4.34 -32.46
C SER A 397 2.47 3.87 -31.69
N SER A 398 2.16 4.56 -30.59
CA SER A 398 1.01 4.27 -29.76
C SER A 398 0.09 5.47 -29.69
N ARG A 399 -1.17 5.26 -30.07
CA ARG A 399 -2.20 6.30 -29.98
C ARG A 399 -2.93 6.18 -28.65
N VAL A 400 -2.98 7.29 -27.91
CA VAL A 400 -3.67 7.40 -26.64
C VAL A 400 -4.87 8.32 -26.75
N ILE A 401 -5.99 7.93 -26.15
CA ILE A 401 -7.22 8.73 -26.07
C ILE A 401 -7.66 8.76 -24.60
N ILE A 402 -7.91 9.97 -24.08
CA ILE A 402 -8.44 10.19 -22.73
C ILE A 402 -9.92 10.57 -22.88
N ARG A 403 -10.84 9.76 -22.34
CA ARG A 403 -12.30 10.02 -22.35
C ARG A 403 -12.94 10.12 -23.75
N GLY A 404 -12.48 9.31 -24.71
CA GLY A 404 -13.10 9.17 -26.03
C GLY A 404 -12.75 10.26 -27.05
N ASN A 405 -13.24 10.14 -28.28
CA ASN A 405 -12.94 11.09 -29.35
C ASN A 405 -13.72 12.40 -29.17
N THR A 406 -12.98 13.47 -28.89
CA THR A 406 -13.44 14.86 -28.73
C THR A 406 -13.63 15.63 -30.05
N SER A 407 -13.30 15.01 -31.20
CA SER A 407 -13.30 15.63 -32.53
C SER A 407 -13.55 14.55 -33.60
N VAL A 408 -14.29 14.94 -34.65
CA VAL A 408 -14.70 14.05 -35.75
C VAL A 408 -13.64 14.00 -36.86
N SER A 409 -12.80 15.03 -36.98
CA SER A 409 -11.80 15.17 -38.05
C SER A 409 -10.42 15.65 -37.59
N GLY A 410 -10.24 15.90 -36.29
CA GLY A 410 -8.98 16.40 -35.71
C GLY A 410 -8.16 15.34 -34.96
N ASN A 411 -7.01 15.75 -34.42
CA ASN A 411 -6.20 14.91 -33.54
C ASN A 411 -6.82 14.86 -32.13
N ASN A 412 -7.10 13.64 -31.64
CA ASN A 412 -7.67 13.39 -30.31
C ASN A 412 -6.62 12.93 -29.26
N GLN A 413 -5.33 12.96 -29.60
CA GLN A 413 -4.29 12.61 -28.65
C GLN A 413 -4.13 13.69 -27.56
N PRO A 414 -3.77 13.29 -26.32
CA PRO A 414 -3.46 14.23 -25.26
C PRO A 414 -2.14 14.95 -25.52
N LEU A 415 -1.93 16.06 -24.81
CA LEU A 415 -0.62 16.70 -24.80
C LEU A 415 0.33 15.90 -23.90
N TYR A 416 1.50 15.58 -24.40
CA TYR A 416 2.55 14.98 -23.60
C TYR A 416 3.48 16.06 -23.06
N VAL A 417 3.84 15.94 -21.79
CA VAL A 417 4.72 16.90 -21.13
C VAL A 417 5.75 16.13 -20.31
N VAL A 418 7.03 16.37 -20.56
CA VAL A 418 8.12 15.76 -19.79
C VAL A 418 8.76 16.83 -18.91
N ASP A 419 8.66 16.63 -17.60
CA ASP A 419 9.10 17.55 -16.54
C ASP A 419 8.57 19.00 -16.66
N GLY A 420 7.53 19.24 -17.46
CA GLY A 420 6.99 20.58 -17.72
C GLY A 420 7.29 21.13 -19.12
N ILE A 421 8.05 20.40 -19.94
CA ILE A 421 8.32 20.72 -21.35
C ILE A 421 7.35 19.93 -22.24
N PRO A 422 6.47 20.59 -23.02
CA PRO A 422 5.60 19.91 -23.96
C PRO A 422 6.40 19.20 -25.06
N ILE A 423 6.08 17.94 -25.32
CA ILE A 423 6.69 17.13 -26.37
C ILE A 423 5.68 16.93 -27.50
N ASP A 424 6.13 17.12 -28.73
CA ASP A 424 5.38 16.72 -29.92
C ASP A 424 5.52 15.21 -30.11
N ASN A 425 4.41 14.49 -29.94
CA ASN A 425 4.35 13.03 -30.10
C ASN A 425 3.78 12.61 -31.46
N SER A 426 3.96 13.44 -32.50
CA SER A 426 3.66 13.04 -33.88
C SER A 426 4.47 11.81 -34.29
N ASN A 427 3.89 10.96 -35.13
CA ASN A 427 4.59 9.82 -35.70
C ASN A 427 5.73 10.30 -36.62
N TYR A 428 6.92 9.70 -36.47
CA TYR A 428 8.07 9.92 -37.35
C TYR A 428 7.91 9.11 -38.65
N GLY A 429 6.89 9.40 -39.45
CA GLY A 429 6.59 8.61 -40.63
C GLY A 429 5.14 8.74 -41.06
N GLY A 430 4.85 8.38 -42.30
CA GLY A 430 3.49 8.41 -42.84
C GLY A 430 3.09 7.03 -43.32
N THR A 431 2.26 6.32 -42.57
CA THR A 431 1.53 5.17 -43.10
C THR A 431 0.31 5.71 -43.84
N GLY A 432 0.23 5.49 -45.17
CA GLY A 432 -0.94 5.95 -45.91
C GLY A 432 -2.22 5.21 -45.47
N GLY A 433 -3.40 5.79 -45.71
CA GLY A 433 -4.69 5.29 -45.20
C GLY A 433 -5.29 4.09 -45.95
N GLY A 434 -4.53 3.41 -46.80
CA GLY A 434 -4.99 2.28 -47.61
C GLY A 434 -4.50 0.93 -47.09
N GLN A 435 -5.26 -0.15 -47.35
CA GLN A 435 -4.89 -1.53 -47.03
C GLN A 435 -3.53 -1.98 -47.60
N TYR A 436 -3.00 -1.22 -48.58
CA TYR A 436 -1.72 -1.43 -49.26
C TYR A 436 -0.84 -0.17 -49.26
N ALA A 437 -1.08 0.76 -48.35
CA ALA A 437 -0.38 2.03 -48.38
C ALA A 437 1.12 1.88 -48.11
N SER A 438 1.94 2.56 -48.92
CA SER A 438 3.37 2.68 -48.68
C SER A 438 3.64 3.66 -47.54
N GLY A 439 4.43 3.22 -46.57
CA GLY A 439 4.80 3.98 -45.39
C GLY A 439 5.33 3.07 -44.29
N VAL A 440 6.31 3.54 -43.54
CA VAL A 440 6.84 2.83 -42.37
C VAL A 440 6.56 3.70 -41.15
N ASP A 441 5.95 3.11 -40.13
CA ASP A 441 5.84 3.72 -38.81
C ASP A 441 7.25 3.68 -38.16
N MET A 442 7.89 4.84 -37.99
CA MET A 442 9.18 4.91 -37.29
C MET A 442 9.03 5.28 -35.80
N GLY A 443 7.83 5.10 -35.26
CA GLY A 443 7.51 5.32 -33.85
C GLY A 443 7.14 6.76 -33.53
N ASP A 444 7.14 7.08 -32.24
CA ASP A 444 6.77 8.37 -31.69
C ASP A 444 7.78 8.86 -30.65
N ALA A 445 7.73 10.15 -30.31
CA ALA A 445 8.72 10.76 -29.40
C ALA A 445 8.68 10.18 -27.98
N ILE A 446 7.50 9.75 -27.51
CA ILE A 446 7.30 9.15 -26.20
C ILE A 446 7.98 7.78 -26.10
N SER A 447 8.00 7.02 -27.19
CA SER A 447 8.69 5.74 -27.25
C SER A 447 10.18 5.87 -26.91
N ALA A 448 10.82 7.02 -27.17
CA ALA A 448 12.24 7.23 -26.90
C ALA A 448 12.59 7.31 -25.40
N ILE A 449 11.60 7.53 -24.53
CA ILE A 449 11.80 7.68 -23.09
C ILE A 449 12.02 6.30 -22.45
N ASN A 450 13.14 6.16 -21.76
CA ASN A 450 13.43 4.95 -21.00
C ASN A 450 12.55 4.87 -19.74
N PRO A 451 11.79 3.78 -19.52
CA PRO A 451 11.01 3.58 -18.30
C PRO A 451 11.84 3.69 -17.01
N ASP A 452 13.12 3.29 -17.03
CA ASP A 452 13.99 3.36 -15.85
C ASP A 452 14.31 4.80 -15.42
N ASP A 453 14.15 5.77 -16.32
CA ASP A 453 14.38 7.19 -16.05
C ASP A 453 13.11 7.91 -15.56
N ILE A 454 11.95 7.25 -15.62
CA ILE A 454 10.68 7.81 -15.17
C ILE A 454 10.55 7.65 -13.65
N ASP A 455 10.26 8.74 -12.96
CA ASP A 455 9.85 8.77 -11.55
C ASP A 455 8.37 8.43 -11.45
N LYS A 456 7.54 9.10 -12.24
CA LYS A 456 6.09 8.87 -12.30
C LYS A 456 5.43 9.48 -13.53
N ILE A 457 4.23 9.02 -13.85
CA ILE A 457 3.36 9.55 -14.91
C ILE A 457 2.02 9.98 -14.30
N SER A 458 1.68 11.26 -14.41
CA SER A 458 0.40 11.81 -13.97
C SER A 458 -0.48 12.13 -15.18
N VAL A 459 -1.67 11.52 -15.24
CA VAL A 459 -2.67 11.72 -16.28
C VAL A 459 -3.72 12.72 -15.77
N LEU A 460 -3.71 13.91 -16.36
CA LEU A 460 -4.64 15.00 -16.04
C LEU A 460 -5.89 14.87 -16.90
N LYS A 461 -7.00 14.49 -16.28
CA LYS A 461 -8.25 14.17 -16.98
C LYS A 461 -9.22 15.36 -16.92
N GLY A 462 -9.21 16.21 -17.94
CA GLY A 462 -10.21 17.26 -18.15
C GLY A 462 -9.64 18.62 -18.56
N ALA A 463 -10.50 19.46 -19.13
CA ALA A 463 -10.14 20.77 -19.67
C ALA A 463 -9.61 21.76 -18.61
N SER A 464 -10.08 21.67 -17.35
CA SER A 464 -9.63 22.54 -16.25
C SER A 464 -8.22 22.20 -15.77
N ALA A 465 -7.85 20.92 -15.75
CA ALA A 465 -6.50 20.44 -15.40
C ALA A 465 -5.47 20.78 -16.49
N ALA A 466 -5.94 20.78 -17.73
CA ALA A 466 -5.18 21.06 -18.95
C ALA A 466 -5.00 22.56 -19.25
N ALA A 467 -5.80 23.44 -18.63
CA ALA A 467 -5.83 24.88 -18.93
C ALA A 467 -4.46 25.56 -18.80
N LEU A 468 -3.58 25.03 -17.94
CA LEU A 468 -2.21 25.52 -17.74
C LEU A 468 -1.32 25.38 -18.99
N TYR A 469 -1.67 24.50 -19.92
CA TYR A 469 -0.96 24.30 -21.19
C TYR A 469 -1.76 24.84 -22.41
N GLY A 470 -2.84 25.58 -22.16
CA GLY A 470 -3.66 26.22 -23.19
C GLY A 470 -4.40 25.25 -24.11
N SER A 471 -4.73 25.72 -25.31
CA SER A 471 -5.58 24.98 -26.27
C SER A 471 -5.01 23.62 -26.70
N ARG A 472 -3.68 23.45 -26.64
CA ARG A 472 -2.99 22.19 -27.00
C ARG A 472 -3.35 21.03 -26.07
N ALA A 473 -3.80 21.31 -24.86
CA ALA A 473 -4.15 20.32 -23.87
C ALA A 473 -5.66 20.04 -23.79
N GLY A 474 -6.45 20.51 -24.75
CA GLY A 474 -7.91 20.32 -24.77
C GLY A 474 -8.38 18.86 -24.68
N ASN A 475 -7.52 17.91 -25.07
CA ASN A 475 -7.78 16.46 -24.99
C ASN A 475 -7.18 15.80 -23.72
N GLY A 476 -6.73 16.58 -22.74
CA GLY A 476 -6.03 16.11 -21.54
C GLY A 476 -4.50 16.18 -21.66
N VAL A 477 -3.81 15.89 -20.54
CA VAL A 477 -2.35 15.93 -20.46
C VAL A 477 -1.82 14.65 -19.83
N ILE A 478 -0.75 14.10 -20.41
CA ILE A 478 0.08 13.06 -19.79
C ILE A 478 1.39 13.72 -19.39
N LEU A 479 1.56 13.90 -18.08
CA LEU A 479 2.72 14.51 -17.47
C LEU A 479 3.68 13.42 -17.00
N ILE A 480 4.83 13.31 -17.65
CA ILE A 480 5.91 12.40 -17.28
C ILE A 480 6.91 13.18 -16.44
N THR A 481 7.18 12.71 -15.24
CA THR A 481 8.22 13.26 -14.36
C THR A 481 9.40 12.29 -14.39
N THR A 482 10.59 12.80 -14.73
CA THR A 482 11.82 12.02 -14.73
C THR A 482 12.51 12.08 -13.38
N LYS A 483 13.33 11.06 -13.11
CA LYS A 483 14.13 11.00 -11.89
C LYS A 483 15.13 12.16 -11.84
N LYS A 484 15.30 12.71 -10.64
CA LYS A 484 16.26 13.79 -10.35
C LYS A 484 17.45 13.25 -9.56
N GLY A 485 18.49 14.08 -9.39
CA GLY A 485 19.66 13.74 -8.56
C GLY A 485 19.25 13.35 -7.13
N SER A 486 19.87 12.30 -6.58
CA SER A 486 19.56 11.78 -5.24
C SER A 486 20.03 12.73 -4.14
N LYS A 487 19.40 12.77 -2.97
CA LYS A 487 19.83 13.63 -1.83
C LYS A 487 21.21 13.26 -1.24
N ASN A 488 21.87 12.23 -1.77
CA ASN A 488 23.18 11.81 -1.29
C ASN A 488 24.29 12.68 -1.89
N LYS A 489 25.21 13.10 -1.02
CA LYS A 489 26.40 13.88 -1.41
C LYS A 489 27.40 13.08 -2.26
N GLU A 490 27.31 11.76 -2.20
CA GLU A 490 28.17 10.83 -2.95
C GLU A 490 27.66 10.56 -4.37
N LEU A 491 28.55 10.19 -5.28
CA LEU A 491 28.18 9.81 -6.65
C LEU A 491 27.47 8.45 -6.62
N GLY A 492 26.16 8.44 -6.87
CA GLY A 492 25.40 7.23 -7.09
C GLY A 492 25.59 6.72 -8.51
N ILE A 493 26.00 5.46 -8.64
CA ILE A 493 26.10 4.74 -9.92
C ILE A 493 25.13 3.57 -9.86
N GLU A 494 24.21 3.50 -10.82
CA GLU A 494 23.21 2.44 -10.92
C GLU A 494 23.27 1.81 -12.32
N PHE A 495 23.42 0.49 -12.37
CA PHE A 495 23.35 -0.30 -13.59
C PHE A 495 22.12 -1.22 -13.54
N ASN A 496 21.25 -1.10 -14.54
CA ASN A 496 20.08 -1.94 -14.72
C ASN A 496 20.23 -2.74 -16.01
N SER A 497 20.06 -4.06 -15.94
CA SER A 497 20.03 -4.94 -17.10
C SER A 497 18.75 -5.75 -17.06
N THR A 498 17.98 -5.67 -18.14
CA THR A 498 16.70 -6.37 -18.30
C THR A 498 16.72 -7.21 -19.57
N SER A 499 16.15 -8.42 -19.49
CA SER A 499 15.93 -9.31 -20.63
C SER A 499 14.46 -9.77 -20.68
N SER A 500 13.82 -9.67 -21.83
CA SER A 500 12.49 -10.20 -22.13
C SER A 500 12.57 -11.20 -23.27
N ILE A 501 11.76 -12.26 -23.21
CA ILE A 501 11.61 -13.25 -24.28
C ILE A 501 10.12 -13.32 -24.60
N GLU A 502 9.80 -13.17 -25.88
CA GLU A 502 8.43 -13.03 -26.36
C GLU A 502 8.09 -14.13 -27.36
N GLN A 503 6.88 -14.67 -27.25
CA GLN A 503 6.33 -15.63 -28.20
C GLN A 503 4.90 -15.23 -28.55
N GLN A 504 4.46 -15.59 -29.74
CA GLN A 504 3.09 -15.37 -30.17
C GLN A 504 2.13 -16.10 -29.23
N LEU A 505 1.28 -15.34 -28.52
CA LEU A 505 0.33 -15.89 -27.55
C LEU A 505 -0.91 -16.52 -28.21
N THR A 506 -1.22 -16.17 -29.45
CA THR A 506 -2.42 -16.65 -30.13
C THR A 506 -2.21 -18.09 -30.61
N SER A 507 -2.87 -19.05 -29.96
CA SER A 507 -3.13 -20.36 -30.55
C SER A 507 -4.35 -20.26 -31.46
N TYR A 508 -4.23 -20.93 -32.59
CA TYR A 508 -5.12 -20.78 -33.71
C TYR A 508 -5.92 -22.08 -33.87
N ASP A 509 -7.12 -22.11 -33.27
CA ASP A 509 -7.99 -23.29 -33.25
C ASP A 509 -9.12 -23.19 -34.30
N GLY A 510 -9.45 -24.33 -34.92
CA GLY A 510 -10.61 -24.41 -35.84
C GLY A 510 -10.37 -23.96 -37.28
N TYR A 511 -9.11 -23.92 -37.73
CA TYR A 511 -8.80 -23.62 -39.13
C TYR A 511 -9.31 -24.69 -40.07
N GLN A 512 -9.94 -24.26 -41.16
CA GLN A 512 -10.27 -25.17 -42.25
C GLN A 512 -9.01 -25.46 -43.08
N SER A 513 -8.82 -26.72 -43.47
CA SER A 513 -7.69 -27.19 -44.28
C SER A 513 -8.14 -27.80 -45.61
N LEU A 514 -9.39 -27.56 -46.02
CA LEU A 514 -10.01 -28.16 -47.19
C LEU A 514 -9.87 -27.28 -48.44
N TYR A 515 -9.94 -25.97 -48.26
CA TYR A 515 -9.88 -24.95 -49.32
C TYR A 515 -8.60 -24.14 -49.19
N GLY A 516 -7.94 -23.84 -50.31
CA GLY A 516 -6.75 -23.00 -50.31
C GLY A 516 -7.08 -21.51 -50.38
N GLN A 517 -6.05 -20.70 -50.59
CA GLN A 517 -6.16 -19.25 -50.74
C GLN A 517 -7.04 -18.88 -51.94
N GLY A 518 -8.02 -18.01 -51.72
CA GLY A 518 -8.96 -17.56 -52.75
C GLY A 518 -10.35 -17.29 -52.19
N ILE A 519 -11.28 -17.01 -53.12
CA ILE A 519 -12.70 -16.81 -52.84
C ILE A 519 -13.54 -17.55 -53.88
N LYS A 520 -14.80 -17.82 -53.55
CA LYS A 520 -15.78 -18.42 -54.48
C LYS A 520 -15.33 -19.75 -55.10
N GLN A 521 -14.53 -20.54 -54.38
CA GLN A 521 -14.04 -21.83 -54.85
C GLN A 521 -13.18 -21.77 -56.13
N GLN A 522 -12.53 -20.63 -56.39
CA GLN A 522 -11.63 -20.45 -57.53
C GLN A 522 -10.17 -20.48 -57.11
N VAL A 523 -9.30 -20.93 -58.01
CA VAL A 523 -7.84 -20.88 -57.86
C VAL A 523 -7.32 -19.54 -58.40
N ASN A 524 -6.42 -18.90 -57.67
CA ASN A 524 -5.74 -17.70 -58.16
C ASN A 524 -4.80 -18.06 -59.32
N THR A 525 -5.01 -17.45 -60.47
CA THR A 525 -4.23 -17.70 -61.69
C THR A 525 -3.26 -16.56 -62.02
N LEU A 526 -3.41 -15.41 -61.34
CA LEU A 526 -2.61 -14.21 -61.52
C LEU A 526 -2.04 -13.74 -60.18
N GLN A 527 -0.83 -13.20 -60.21
CA GLN A 527 -0.14 -12.61 -59.04
C GLN A 527 -1.00 -11.57 -58.32
N ILE A 528 -1.75 -10.75 -59.06
CA ILE A 528 -2.64 -9.73 -58.49
C ILE A 528 -3.86 -10.33 -57.78
N GLN A 529 -4.34 -11.50 -58.20
CA GLN A 529 -5.43 -12.20 -57.52
C GLN A 529 -4.93 -12.78 -56.19
N ASP A 530 -3.70 -13.27 -56.19
CA ASP A 530 -3.04 -13.77 -54.98
C ASP A 530 -2.87 -12.69 -53.92
N TYR A 531 -2.31 -11.53 -54.30
CA TYR A 531 -2.20 -10.35 -53.42
C TYR A 531 -3.53 -9.91 -52.78
N ASN A 532 -4.63 -9.98 -53.54
CA ASN A 532 -5.95 -9.54 -53.08
C ASN A 532 -6.67 -10.57 -52.20
N THR A 533 -6.10 -11.76 -52.02
CA THR A 533 -6.73 -12.88 -51.30
C THR A 533 -5.85 -13.47 -50.20
N LEU A 534 -4.72 -12.83 -49.84
CA LEU A 534 -3.73 -13.31 -48.84
C LEU A 534 -4.32 -13.73 -47.49
N ASN A 535 -5.46 -13.15 -47.08
CA ASN A 535 -6.15 -13.45 -45.83
C ASN A 535 -7.47 -14.23 -46.01
N LYS A 536 -7.70 -14.82 -47.19
CA LYS A 536 -8.96 -15.50 -47.54
C LYS A 536 -8.69 -16.94 -47.95
N SER A 537 -9.12 -17.89 -47.13
CA SER A 537 -8.96 -19.33 -47.37
C SER A 537 -10.29 -19.99 -47.79
N PHE A 538 -10.96 -19.43 -48.80
CA PHE A 538 -12.22 -19.95 -49.35
C PHE A 538 -12.14 -20.13 -50.88
N GLY A 539 -10.92 -20.42 -51.38
CA GLY A 539 -10.63 -20.74 -52.77
C GLY A 539 -11.07 -22.16 -53.13
N ALA A 540 -10.59 -22.67 -54.27
CA ALA A 540 -10.87 -24.05 -54.66
C ALA A 540 -10.35 -25.04 -53.60
N ARG A 541 -10.88 -26.27 -53.63
CA ARG A 541 -10.38 -27.36 -52.78
C ARG A 541 -8.89 -27.55 -53.02
N ILE A 542 -8.13 -27.74 -51.96
CA ILE A 542 -6.67 -27.92 -52.01
C ILE A 542 -6.34 -29.13 -52.90
N ASP A 543 -5.43 -28.94 -53.84
CA ASP A 543 -4.98 -29.94 -54.79
C ASP A 543 -3.48 -29.72 -55.09
N PRO A 544 -2.58 -30.52 -54.47
CA PRO A 544 -1.14 -30.41 -54.67
C PRO A 544 -0.67 -30.63 -56.12
N SER A 545 -1.52 -31.15 -57.01
CA SER A 545 -1.19 -31.30 -58.44
C SER A 545 -1.31 -29.99 -59.23
N LEU A 546 -1.99 -28.99 -58.67
CA LEU A 546 -2.14 -27.67 -59.27
C LEU A 546 -1.01 -26.73 -58.82
N MET A 547 -0.49 -25.92 -59.74
CA MET A 547 0.50 -24.89 -59.44
C MET A 547 -0.16 -23.51 -59.47
N VAL A 548 0.08 -22.72 -58.43
CA VAL A 548 -0.38 -21.33 -58.31
C VAL A 548 0.79 -20.35 -58.32
N ILE A 549 0.52 -19.12 -58.74
CA ILE A 549 1.48 -18.03 -58.71
C ILE A 549 1.21 -17.21 -57.44
N THR A 550 2.19 -17.13 -56.56
CA THR A 550 2.12 -16.32 -55.33
C THR A 550 2.20 -14.83 -55.65
N GLY A 551 1.86 -13.98 -54.69
CA GLY A 551 2.10 -12.54 -54.74
C GLY A 551 3.56 -12.17 -55.04
N THR A 552 4.54 -13.02 -54.68
CA THR A 552 5.96 -12.79 -55.03
C THR A 552 6.33 -13.20 -56.46
N GLY A 553 5.40 -13.77 -57.23
CA GLY A 553 5.62 -14.27 -58.59
C GLY A 553 6.17 -15.70 -58.64
N ALA A 554 6.37 -16.35 -57.49
CA ALA A 554 6.83 -17.73 -57.42
C ALA A 554 5.71 -18.72 -57.79
N ARG A 555 6.07 -19.80 -58.48
CA ARG A 555 5.13 -20.90 -58.75
C ARG A 555 5.26 -21.97 -57.67
N VAL A 556 4.19 -22.17 -56.90
CA VAL A 556 4.15 -23.14 -55.79
C VAL A 556 2.95 -24.08 -55.93
N PRO A 557 3.01 -25.32 -55.41
CA PRO A 557 1.84 -26.20 -55.37
C PRO A 557 0.69 -25.58 -54.57
N TYR A 558 -0.55 -25.79 -55.02
CA TYR A 558 -1.77 -25.38 -54.31
C TYR A 558 -2.10 -26.40 -53.21
N ALA A 559 -1.19 -26.48 -52.24
CA ALA A 559 -1.21 -27.46 -51.17
C ALA A 559 -1.45 -26.79 -49.80
N TYR A 560 -1.92 -27.59 -48.85
CA TYR A 560 -2.02 -27.16 -47.45
C TYR A 560 -0.62 -27.05 -46.85
N VAL A 561 -0.28 -25.89 -46.31
CA VAL A 561 0.97 -25.66 -45.58
C VAL A 561 0.67 -25.77 -44.09
N LYS A 562 1.12 -26.87 -43.47
CA LYS A 562 0.96 -27.08 -42.02
C LYS A 562 1.75 -26.03 -41.25
N ASN A 563 1.15 -25.47 -40.20
CA ASN A 563 1.75 -24.46 -39.32
C ASN A 563 2.23 -23.20 -40.07
N ASN A 564 1.59 -22.83 -41.19
CA ASN A 564 2.03 -21.67 -41.98
C ASN A 564 2.03 -20.36 -41.18
N ILE A 565 1.10 -20.22 -40.23
CA ILE A 565 0.99 -19.02 -39.40
C ILE A 565 1.97 -19.11 -38.21
N ASP A 566 1.92 -20.19 -37.43
CA ASP A 566 2.81 -20.37 -36.28
C ASP A 566 4.30 -20.45 -36.67
N GLY A 567 4.60 -20.98 -37.85
CA GLY A 567 5.94 -21.08 -38.40
C GLY A 567 6.46 -19.79 -39.04
N PHE A 568 5.61 -18.77 -39.23
CA PHE A 568 6.05 -17.45 -39.68
C PHE A 568 6.70 -16.66 -38.54
N PHE A 569 6.15 -16.74 -37.34
CA PHE A 569 6.69 -16.04 -36.17
C PHE A 569 7.93 -16.75 -35.62
N LYS A 570 8.89 -15.97 -35.13
CA LYS A 570 10.06 -16.46 -34.38
C LYS A 570 9.91 -16.06 -32.91
N THR A 571 10.70 -16.70 -32.02
CA THR A 571 10.83 -16.22 -30.65
C THR A 571 11.53 -14.86 -30.65
N GLY A 572 10.86 -13.85 -30.10
CA GLY A 572 11.39 -12.50 -29.92
C GLY A 572 12.25 -12.40 -28.66
N ALA A 573 13.17 -11.45 -28.64
CA ALA A 573 14.00 -11.18 -27.49
C ALA A 573 14.36 -9.69 -27.39
N THR A 574 14.20 -9.13 -26.20
CA THR A 574 14.53 -7.74 -25.89
C THR A 574 15.57 -7.68 -24.78
N PHE A 575 16.65 -6.94 -25.00
CA PHE A 575 17.68 -6.66 -24.00
C PHE A 575 17.81 -5.17 -23.80
N THR A 576 17.70 -4.71 -22.57
CA THR A 576 17.84 -3.29 -22.22
C THR A 576 18.88 -3.14 -21.11
N ASN A 577 19.90 -2.34 -21.36
CA ASN A 577 20.97 -2.03 -20.41
C ASN A 577 21.00 -0.53 -20.16
N THR A 578 20.78 -0.12 -18.92
CA THR A 578 20.77 1.28 -18.50
C THR A 578 21.88 1.52 -17.48
N LEU A 579 22.74 2.49 -17.73
CA LEU A 579 23.74 2.99 -16.77
C LEU A 579 23.38 4.42 -16.40
N SER A 580 23.24 4.70 -15.11
CA SER A 580 22.92 6.04 -14.63
C SER A 580 23.87 6.51 -13.53
N PHE A 581 24.14 7.81 -13.55
CA PHE A 581 24.99 8.54 -12.63
C PHE A 581 24.15 9.65 -12.00
N ALA A 582 24.16 9.76 -10.68
CA ALA A 582 23.46 10.81 -9.98
C ALA A 582 24.28 11.35 -8.83
N ASN A 583 24.23 12.66 -8.61
CA ASN A 583 24.85 13.30 -7.46
C ASN A 583 24.04 14.52 -7.04
N SER A 584 24.02 14.83 -5.74
CA SER A 584 23.51 16.10 -5.25
C SER A 584 24.40 16.67 -4.17
N THR A 585 24.78 17.92 -4.37
CA THR A 585 25.38 18.79 -3.36
C THR A 585 24.30 19.67 -2.71
N GLU A 586 24.71 20.57 -1.82
CA GLU A 586 23.79 21.54 -1.17
C GLU A 586 23.17 22.52 -2.17
N ASN A 587 23.90 22.88 -3.22
CA ASN A 587 23.48 23.89 -4.19
C ASN A 587 23.21 23.34 -5.59
N SER A 588 23.69 22.15 -5.94
CA SER A 588 23.55 21.60 -7.29
C SER A 588 23.25 20.11 -7.27
N SER A 589 22.40 19.64 -8.17
CA SER A 589 22.14 18.23 -8.40
C SER A 589 22.18 17.90 -9.89
N PHE A 590 22.61 16.69 -10.23
CA PHE A 590 22.48 16.18 -11.58
C PHE A 590 22.16 14.69 -11.59
N ARG A 591 21.54 14.26 -12.70
CA ARG A 591 21.39 12.86 -13.09
C ARG A 591 21.67 12.76 -14.59
N PHE A 592 22.50 11.79 -14.96
CA PHE A 592 22.73 11.39 -16.34
C PHE A 592 22.40 9.91 -16.47
N SER A 593 21.73 9.52 -17.56
CA SER A 593 21.38 8.13 -17.85
C SER A 593 21.70 7.84 -19.31
N ALA A 594 22.29 6.68 -19.56
CA ALA A 594 22.54 6.14 -20.89
C ALA A 594 21.95 4.74 -20.96
N SER A 595 21.04 4.52 -21.89
CA SER A 595 20.37 3.23 -22.08
C SER A 595 20.54 2.71 -23.50
N ASN A 596 20.77 1.42 -23.61
CA ASN A 596 20.81 0.68 -24.87
C ASN A 596 19.72 -0.40 -24.85
N LEU A 597 18.75 -0.29 -25.74
CA LEU A 597 17.71 -1.28 -26.00
C LEU A 597 17.99 -1.97 -27.34
N ASN A 598 17.99 -3.30 -27.32
CA ASN A 598 18.08 -4.14 -28.50
C ASN A 598 16.91 -5.13 -28.49
N ASN A 599 15.97 -4.93 -29.40
CA ASN A 599 14.81 -5.78 -29.58
C ASN A 599 14.91 -6.50 -30.94
N LYS A 600 14.75 -7.81 -30.89
CA LYS A 600 14.45 -8.67 -32.03
C LYS A 600 12.99 -9.09 -31.90
N ASP A 601 12.15 -8.62 -32.81
CA ASP A 601 10.71 -8.84 -32.77
C ASP A 601 10.37 -10.32 -33.07
N ILE A 602 9.15 -10.74 -32.74
CA ILE A 602 8.59 -12.04 -33.15
C ILE A 602 8.35 -12.10 -34.67
N ILE A 603 8.25 -10.96 -35.35
CA ILE A 603 8.16 -10.89 -36.82
C ILE A 603 9.57 -10.98 -37.42
N PRO A 604 9.83 -11.89 -38.38
CA PRO A 604 11.10 -11.97 -39.10
C PRO A 604 11.50 -10.61 -39.72
N GLU A 605 12.80 -10.31 -39.73
CA GLU A 605 13.36 -9.01 -40.19
C GLU A 605 12.83 -7.74 -39.52
N SER A 606 12.00 -7.85 -38.46
CA SER A 606 11.57 -6.73 -37.62
C SER A 606 12.36 -6.66 -36.31
N GLY A 607 12.57 -5.45 -35.81
CA GLY A 607 13.27 -5.17 -34.55
C GLY A 607 13.67 -3.71 -34.43
N ILE A 608 14.17 -3.33 -33.25
CA ILE A 608 14.62 -1.97 -32.98
C ILE A 608 15.87 -1.96 -32.10
N ASN A 609 16.84 -1.14 -32.47
CA ASN A 609 17.98 -0.79 -31.63
C ASN A 609 17.87 0.69 -31.27
N ARG A 610 17.83 1.01 -29.98
CA ARG A 610 17.68 2.37 -29.49
C ARG A 610 18.74 2.68 -28.46
N ASN A 611 19.37 3.84 -28.63
CA ASN A 611 20.19 4.46 -27.59
C ASN A 611 19.45 5.69 -27.08
N SER A 612 19.21 5.73 -25.77
CA SER A 612 18.56 6.86 -25.11
C SER A 612 19.53 7.48 -24.12
N PHE A 613 19.65 8.81 -24.16
CA PHE A 613 20.45 9.58 -23.22
C PHE A 613 19.52 10.59 -22.55
N THR A 614 19.57 10.64 -21.22
CA THR A 614 18.73 11.54 -20.43
C THR A 614 19.63 12.32 -19.47
N PHE A 615 19.53 13.64 -19.48
CA PHE A 615 20.22 14.51 -18.53
C PHE A 615 19.22 15.41 -17.80
N SER A 616 19.34 15.48 -16.48
CA SER A 616 18.67 16.47 -15.66
C SER A 616 19.67 17.10 -14.69
N GLY A 617 19.70 18.44 -14.67
CA GLY A 617 20.60 19.21 -13.83
C GLY A 617 19.87 20.39 -13.21
N SER A 618 20.15 20.68 -11.94
CA SER A 618 19.64 21.86 -11.25
C SER A 618 20.76 22.49 -10.43
N SER A 619 20.87 23.81 -10.46
CA SER A 619 21.83 24.55 -9.64
C SER A 619 21.21 25.83 -9.10
N LYS A 620 21.36 26.05 -7.79
CA LYS A 620 20.90 27.24 -7.08
C LYS A 620 22.03 28.25 -6.99
N PHE A 621 21.80 29.43 -7.56
CA PHE A 621 22.69 30.59 -7.48
C PHE A 621 22.11 31.59 -6.47
N GLY A 622 22.34 31.31 -5.17
CA GLY A 622 21.76 32.09 -4.07
C GLY A 622 20.27 31.79 -3.81
N PRO A 623 19.58 32.60 -3.00
CA PRO A 623 18.21 32.29 -2.55
C PRO A 623 17.11 32.56 -3.59
N LYS A 624 17.43 33.26 -4.69
CA LYS A 624 16.43 33.78 -5.64
C LYS A 624 16.56 33.24 -7.07
N VAL A 625 17.65 32.54 -7.40
CA VAL A 625 17.91 32.10 -8.76
C VAL A 625 18.23 30.60 -8.77
N THR A 626 17.47 29.85 -9.56
CA THR A 626 17.71 28.43 -9.83
C THR A 626 17.81 28.25 -11.34
N LEU A 627 18.89 27.64 -11.80
CA LEU A 627 19.05 27.18 -13.18
C LEU A 627 18.64 25.70 -13.24
N GLU A 628 17.80 25.35 -14.21
CA GLU A 628 17.50 23.96 -14.54
C GLU A 628 17.88 23.68 -16.00
N ALA A 629 18.56 22.57 -16.23
CA ALA A 629 18.95 22.09 -17.55
C ALA A 629 18.44 20.65 -17.74
N ARG A 630 17.84 20.38 -18.89
CA ARG A 630 17.30 19.06 -19.24
C ARG A 630 17.57 18.78 -20.71
N ALA A 631 18.02 17.57 -21.03
CA ALA A 631 18.38 17.15 -22.38
C ALA A 631 18.12 15.67 -22.61
#